data_AF-A0A8H8WPC3-F1
#
_entry.id   AF-A0A8H8WPC3-F1
#
_cell.length_a   1.000
_cell.length_b   1.000
_cell.length_c   1.000
_cell.angle_alpha   90.00
_cell.angle_beta   90.00
_cell.angle_gamma   90.00
#
_symmetry.space_group_name_H-M   'P 1'
#
loop_
_entity.id
_entity.type
_entity.pdbx_description
1 polymer ?
#
loop_
_entity_poly.entity_id
_entity_poly.type
_entity_poly.pdbx_seq_one_letter_code
_entity_poly.pdbx_strand_id
1 'polypeptide(L)'
;MASALARPLDPPVPPVDAEPARLDADRFSVPNRRRLSGPALRTFTAIADLWRLDEGERLLILGLPSRSTYYGWLKAAREHQDVTLGVDVLTRISVVLGIHQALGILHADEPDGIAWLRRPHRAPLFGGQPPLALVTSGTQDGLMAVRRFLDAARGGLFLAPNAVDRDAAPLTDADIVFA
;
A
#
# COMPACT_ATOMS: atom_id res chain seq x y z
N MET A 1 1.45 38.31 17.78
CA MET A 1 0.98 36.96 18.15
C MET A 1 -0.42 36.81 17.53
N ALA A 2 -0.78 35.89 16.64
CA ALA A 2 -0.10 34.75 16.02
C ALA A 2 -0.56 34.71 14.54
N SER A 3 0.38 34.54 13.60
CA SER A 3 0.11 34.40 12.17
C SER A 3 -0.29 32.96 11.89
N ALA A 4 -1.59 32.71 11.66
CA ALA A 4 -2.08 31.42 11.19
C ALA A 4 -1.69 31.25 9.72
N LEU A 5 -0.65 30.43 9.47
CA LEU A 5 -0.30 29.98 8.13
C LEU A 5 -1.37 28.98 7.68
N ALA A 6 -2.38 29.48 6.96
CA ALA A 6 -3.27 28.65 6.17
C ALA A 6 -2.43 27.86 5.17
N ARG A 7 -2.21 26.58 5.46
CA ARG A 7 -1.55 25.63 4.55
C ARG A 7 -2.48 25.49 3.33
N PRO A 8 -2.01 25.66 2.08
CA PRO A 8 -2.90 25.65 0.93
C PRO A 8 -3.64 24.32 0.86
N LEU A 9 -4.97 24.42 0.74
CA LEU A 9 -5.84 23.31 0.38
C LEU A 9 -5.53 22.94 -1.07
N ASP A 10 -5.03 21.73 -1.24
CA ASP A 10 -4.60 21.07 -2.47
C ASP A 10 -3.40 21.66 -3.25
N PRO A 11 -2.43 20.81 -3.65
CA PRO A 11 -1.45 21.21 -4.66
C PRO A 11 -2.20 21.56 -5.97
N PRO A 12 -1.71 22.53 -6.74
CA PRO A 12 -2.34 22.91 -8.00
C PRO A 12 -2.50 21.68 -8.89
N VAL A 13 -3.71 21.47 -9.40
CA VAL A 13 -3.98 20.45 -10.41
C VAL A 13 -3.01 20.73 -11.58
N PRO A 14 -2.13 19.78 -11.94
CA PRO A 14 -1.20 20.00 -13.02
C PRO A 14 -1.95 20.37 -14.29
N PRO A 15 -1.39 21.26 -15.14
CA PRO A 15 -1.99 21.61 -16.43
C PRO A 15 -2.39 20.35 -17.20
N VAL A 16 -3.51 20.40 -17.94
CA VAL A 16 -4.00 19.28 -18.77
C VAL A 16 -2.94 18.84 -19.80
N ASP A 17 -2.02 19.74 -20.16
CA ASP A 17 -0.90 19.50 -21.09
C ASP A 17 0.44 19.22 -20.38
N ALA A 18 0.45 19.05 -19.07
CA ALA A 18 1.67 18.69 -18.36
C ALA A 18 2.13 17.31 -18.86
N GLU A 19 3.36 17.24 -19.35
CA GLU A 19 3.95 15.95 -19.69
C GLU A 19 3.86 15.02 -18.47
N PRO A 20 3.56 13.73 -18.67
CA PRO A 20 3.57 12.76 -17.59
C PRO A 20 4.90 12.86 -16.85
N ALA A 21 4.85 12.98 -15.53
CA ALA A 21 6.04 13.00 -14.71
C ALA A 21 6.91 11.78 -15.06
N ARG A 22 8.06 12.03 -15.69
CA ARG A 22 9.00 10.97 -16.04
C ARG A 22 9.72 10.54 -14.78
N LEU A 23 9.83 9.22 -14.60
CA LEU A 23 10.54 8.65 -13.49
C LEU A 23 12.04 8.98 -13.61
N ASP A 24 12.61 9.59 -12.56
CA ASP A 24 14.05 9.75 -12.45
C ASP A 24 14.74 8.37 -12.34
N ALA A 25 15.59 8.06 -13.32
CA ALA A 25 16.31 6.80 -13.39
C ALA A 25 17.26 6.60 -12.21
N ASP A 26 17.82 7.68 -11.66
CA ASP A 26 18.78 7.62 -10.55
C ASP A 26 18.15 7.11 -9.25
N ARG A 27 16.82 7.24 -9.12
CA ARG A 27 16.04 6.64 -8.03
C ARG A 27 16.29 5.14 -7.89
N PHE A 28 16.55 4.45 -9.01
CA PHE A 28 16.78 3.01 -9.06
C PHE A 28 18.24 2.63 -9.37
N SER A 29 19.17 3.56 -9.17
CA SER A 29 20.61 3.28 -9.26
C SER A 29 21.03 2.14 -8.30
N VAL A 30 22.11 1.44 -8.64
CA VAL A 30 22.62 0.32 -7.83
C VAL A 30 22.86 0.72 -6.36
N PRO A 31 23.49 1.87 -6.05
CA PRO A 31 23.66 2.31 -4.65
C PRO A 31 22.33 2.49 -3.92
N ASN A 32 21.33 3.10 -4.58
CA ASN A 32 20.01 3.31 -3.99
C ASN A 32 19.28 1.99 -3.74
N ARG A 33 19.29 1.06 -4.71
CA ARG A 33 18.70 -0.27 -4.53
C ARG A 33 19.37 -1.04 -3.41
N ARG A 34 20.71 -1.03 -3.34
CA ARG A 34 21.46 -1.70 -2.26
C ARG A 34 21.07 -1.16 -0.90
N ARG A 35 21.03 0.17 -0.74
CA ARG A 35 20.61 0.84 0.51
C ARG A 35 19.19 0.46 0.94
N LEU A 36 18.27 0.30 -0.01
CA LEU A 36 16.86 -0.03 0.26
C LEU A 36 16.62 -1.53 0.51
N SER A 37 17.43 -2.42 -0.08
CA SER A 37 17.15 -3.86 -0.15
C SER A 37 17.07 -4.54 1.22
N GLY A 38 18.07 -4.34 2.08
CA GLY A 38 18.10 -4.97 3.41
C GLY A 38 16.90 -4.57 4.29
N PRO A 39 16.65 -3.27 4.51
CA PRO A 39 15.46 -2.82 5.24
C PRO A 39 14.16 -3.28 4.60
N ALA A 40 14.02 -3.18 3.27
CA ALA A 40 12.81 -3.60 2.56
C ALA A 40 12.47 -5.08 2.81
N LEU A 41 13.47 -5.97 2.76
CA LEU A 41 13.27 -7.40 3.05
C LEU A 41 12.86 -7.63 4.50
N ARG A 42 13.51 -7.00 5.47
CA ARG A 42 13.13 -7.16 6.89
C ARG A 42 11.70 -6.69 7.16
N THR A 43 11.32 -5.54 6.60
CA THR A 43 9.94 -5.03 6.73
C THR A 43 8.95 -5.94 6.01
N PHE A 44 9.25 -6.40 4.79
CA PHE A 44 8.42 -7.36 4.08
C PHE A 44 8.20 -8.64 4.88
N THR A 45 9.26 -9.22 5.47
CA THR A 45 9.14 -10.44 6.27
C THR A 45 8.28 -10.23 7.50
N ALA A 46 8.44 -9.11 8.21
CA ALA A 46 7.59 -8.79 9.36
C ALA A 46 6.10 -8.67 8.97
N ILE A 47 5.80 -7.99 7.87
CA ILE A 47 4.42 -7.88 7.34
C ILE A 47 3.90 -9.25 6.90
N ALA A 48 4.72 -10.05 6.21
CA ALA A 48 4.33 -11.38 5.75
C ALA A 48 4.02 -12.32 6.92
N ASP A 49 4.79 -12.24 8.00
CA ASP A 49 4.55 -13.00 9.24
C ASP A 49 3.24 -12.55 9.90
N LEU A 50 3.03 -11.23 10.01
CA LEU A 50 1.81 -10.63 10.56
C LEU A 50 0.55 -11.05 9.78
N TRP A 51 0.64 -11.04 8.44
CA TRP A 51 -0.44 -11.48 7.56
C TRP A 51 -0.60 -13.01 7.51
N ARG A 52 0.30 -13.75 8.17
CA ARG A 52 0.37 -15.21 8.20
C ARG A 52 0.51 -15.81 6.80
N LEU A 53 1.38 -15.23 5.98
CA LEU A 53 1.65 -15.71 4.64
C LEU A 53 2.52 -16.95 4.68
N ASP A 54 2.15 -17.95 3.91
CA ASP A 54 3.01 -19.11 3.67
C ASP A 54 4.16 -18.78 2.70
N GLU A 55 5.07 -19.73 2.49
CA GLU A 55 6.22 -19.52 1.62
C GLU A 55 5.80 -19.28 0.16
N GLY A 56 4.81 -20.02 -0.35
CA GLY A 56 4.34 -19.90 -1.72
C GLY A 56 3.73 -18.52 -1.99
N GLU A 57 2.91 -18.03 -1.06
CA GLU A 57 2.33 -16.67 -1.10
C GLU A 57 3.41 -15.59 -1.10
N ARG A 58 4.46 -15.74 -0.27
CA ARG A 58 5.59 -14.80 -0.26
C ARG A 58 6.34 -14.80 -1.59
N LEU A 59 6.59 -15.97 -2.17
CA LEU A 59 7.25 -16.08 -3.47
C LEU A 59 6.39 -15.45 -4.58
N LEU A 60 5.07 -15.70 -4.58
CA LEU A 60 4.14 -15.08 -5.52
C LEU A 60 4.19 -13.55 -5.44
N ILE A 61 4.09 -12.99 -4.23
CA ILE A 61 4.18 -11.54 -4.03
C ILE A 61 5.50 -10.97 -4.57
N LEU A 62 6.62 -11.66 -4.34
CA LEU A 62 7.96 -11.23 -4.76
C LEU A 62 8.28 -11.50 -6.24
N GLY A 63 7.34 -12.02 -7.03
CA GLY A 63 7.54 -12.28 -8.46
C GLY A 63 8.21 -13.62 -8.79
N LEU A 64 7.96 -14.64 -7.96
CA LEU A 64 8.44 -16.02 -8.11
C LEU A 64 9.97 -16.17 -8.23
N PRO A 65 10.78 -15.56 -7.34
CA PRO A 65 12.20 -15.90 -7.26
C PRO A 65 12.37 -17.38 -6.88
N SER A 66 13.50 -17.99 -7.25
CA SER A 66 13.82 -19.34 -6.78
C SER A 66 13.90 -19.38 -5.24
N ARG A 67 13.56 -20.52 -4.63
CA ARG A 67 13.62 -20.67 -3.16
C ARG A 67 15.01 -20.35 -2.61
N SER A 68 16.08 -20.79 -3.28
CA SER A 68 17.46 -20.49 -2.86
C SER A 68 17.77 -19.00 -2.90
N THR A 69 17.30 -18.29 -3.93
CA THR A 69 17.44 -16.83 -4.05
C THR A 69 16.70 -16.13 -2.91
N TYR A 70 15.44 -16.51 -2.67
CA TYR A 70 14.63 -15.96 -1.59
C TYR A 70 15.28 -16.12 -0.21
N TYR A 71 15.69 -17.35 0.15
CA TYR A 71 16.35 -17.60 1.43
C TYR A 71 17.72 -16.94 1.54
N GLY A 72 18.47 -16.84 0.44
CA GLY A 72 19.72 -16.08 0.38
C GLY A 72 19.51 -14.61 0.70
N TRP A 73 18.47 -13.98 0.13
CA TRP A 73 18.09 -12.60 0.45
C TRP A 73 17.70 -12.42 1.90
N LEU A 74 16.85 -13.31 2.46
CA LEU A 74 16.44 -13.23 3.85
C LEU A 74 17.62 -13.36 4.81
N LYS A 75 18.53 -14.30 4.54
CA LYS A 75 19.75 -14.49 5.33
C LYS A 75 20.60 -13.21 5.32
N ALA A 76 20.90 -12.68 4.15
CA ALA A 76 21.70 -11.46 4.01
C ALA A 76 21.05 -10.27 4.73
N ALA A 77 19.74 -10.09 4.58
CA ALA A 77 19.01 -9.00 5.22
C ALA A 77 18.99 -9.09 6.75
N ARG A 78 18.89 -10.31 7.31
CA ARG A 78 18.94 -10.59 8.76
C ARG A 78 20.35 -10.39 9.32
N GLU A 79 21.36 -10.80 8.58
CA GLU A 79 22.78 -10.68 8.97
C GLU A 79 23.39 -9.31 8.62
N HIS A 80 22.54 -8.36 8.18
CA HIS A 80 22.95 -7.01 7.77
C HIS A 80 24.06 -6.98 6.70
N GLN A 81 24.08 -7.99 5.83
CA GLN A 81 24.99 -8.10 4.70
C GLN A 81 24.47 -7.32 3.48
N ASP A 82 25.39 -7.01 2.56
CA ASP A 82 25.05 -6.38 1.29
C ASP A 82 24.15 -7.29 0.44
N VAL A 83 22.96 -6.80 0.13
CA VAL A 83 22.01 -7.39 -0.81
C VAL A 83 21.53 -6.31 -1.76
N THR A 84 21.40 -6.64 -3.04
CA THR A 84 20.87 -5.70 -4.04
C THR A 84 19.75 -6.38 -4.81
N LEU A 85 18.52 -6.01 -4.47
CA LEU A 85 17.31 -6.46 -5.16
C LEU A 85 17.14 -5.76 -6.51
N GLY A 86 16.45 -6.44 -7.42
CA GLY A 86 15.97 -5.86 -8.68
C GLY A 86 14.89 -4.79 -8.44
N VAL A 87 14.67 -3.95 -9.45
CA VAL A 87 13.63 -2.89 -9.41
C VAL A 87 12.25 -3.50 -9.19
N ASP A 88 11.94 -4.59 -9.88
CA ASP A 88 10.64 -5.28 -9.78
C ASP A 88 10.35 -5.72 -8.32
N VAL A 89 11.28 -6.45 -7.69
CA VAL A 89 11.12 -6.92 -6.31
C VAL A 89 10.96 -5.75 -5.33
N LEU A 90 11.79 -4.70 -5.46
CA LEU A 90 11.65 -3.50 -4.62
C LEU A 90 10.30 -2.80 -4.83
N THR A 91 9.80 -2.78 -6.07
CA THR A 91 8.50 -2.18 -6.39
C THR A 91 7.38 -3.00 -5.76
N ARG A 92 7.40 -4.33 -5.88
CA ARG A 92 6.45 -5.25 -5.24
C ARG A 92 6.43 -5.08 -3.72
N ILE A 93 7.60 -5.04 -3.09
CA ILE A 93 7.71 -4.77 -1.64
C ILE A 93 7.11 -3.39 -1.31
N SER A 94 7.41 -2.35 -2.10
CA SER A 94 6.83 -1.03 -1.90
C SER A 94 5.29 -1.04 -1.96
N VAL A 95 4.69 -1.88 -2.81
CA VAL A 95 3.22 -2.02 -2.87
C VAL A 95 2.68 -2.69 -1.61
N VAL A 96 3.33 -3.75 -1.13
CA VAL A 96 2.98 -4.42 0.15
C VAL A 96 3.02 -3.45 1.33
N LEU A 97 4.09 -2.66 1.42
CA LEU A 97 4.23 -1.62 2.45
C LEU A 97 3.11 -0.59 2.37
N GLY A 98 2.75 -0.16 1.15
CA GLY A 98 1.61 0.73 0.93
C GLY A 98 0.28 0.11 1.35
N ILE A 99 0.03 -1.17 1.04
CA ILE A 99 -1.18 -1.87 1.48
C ILE A 99 -1.25 -1.90 3.00
N HIS A 100 -0.16 -2.31 3.67
CA HIS A 100 -0.09 -2.35 5.14
C HIS A 100 -0.33 -0.97 5.77
N GLN A 101 0.30 0.08 5.23
CA GLN A 101 0.09 1.45 5.69
C GLN A 101 -1.37 1.89 5.54
N ALA A 102 -2.01 1.60 4.41
CA ALA A 102 -3.41 1.99 4.21
C ALA A 102 -4.36 1.24 5.14
N LEU A 103 -4.10 -0.04 5.43
CA LEU A 103 -4.87 -0.78 6.42
C LEU A 103 -4.75 -0.15 7.81
N GLY A 104 -3.55 0.26 8.22
CA GLY A 104 -3.33 0.94 9.50
C GLY A 104 -4.00 2.32 9.62
N ILE A 105 -4.34 2.96 8.49
CA ILE A 105 -5.11 4.22 8.47
C ILE A 105 -6.62 3.95 8.53
N LEU A 106 -7.07 2.91 7.83
CA LEU A 106 -8.50 2.62 7.62
C LEU A 106 -9.15 1.85 8.76
N HIS A 107 -8.36 1.18 9.60
CA HIS A 107 -8.85 0.32 10.67
C HIS A 107 -8.40 0.82 12.04
N ALA A 108 -9.25 0.60 13.05
CA ALA A 108 -9.01 1.07 14.42
C ALA A 108 -7.80 0.39 15.06
N ASP A 109 -7.57 -0.89 14.74
CA ASP A 109 -6.41 -1.64 15.15
C ASP A 109 -5.87 -2.56 14.03
N GLU A 110 -4.63 -3.04 14.22
CA GLU A 110 -3.94 -3.88 13.25
C GLU A 110 -4.63 -5.24 13.00
N PRO A 111 -5.15 -5.96 14.02
CA PRO A 111 -5.90 -7.19 13.82
C PRO A 111 -7.12 -7.03 12.89
N ASP A 112 -7.87 -5.93 13.01
CA ASP A 112 -9.04 -5.69 12.16
C ASP A 112 -8.66 -5.49 10.69
N GLY A 113 -7.58 -4.77 10.42
CA GLY A 113 -7.07 -4.59 9.05
C GLY A 113 -6.61 -5.91 8.41
N ILE A 114 -5.94 -6.76 9.19
CA ILE A 114 -5.52 -8.09 8.71
C ILE A 114 -6.74 -8.99 8.49
N ALA A 115 -7.73 -8.93 9.38
CA ALA A 115 -8.96 -9.69 9.25
C ALA A 115 -9.76 -9.23 8.02
N TRP A 116 -9.82 -7.93 7.73
CA TRP A 116 -10.41 -7.40 6.50
C TRP A 116 -9.72 -7.98 5.25
N LEU A 117 -8.39 -8.01 5.23
CA LEU A 117 -7.62 -8.54 4.09
C LEU A 117 -7.94 -10.02 3.81
N ARG A 118 -8.30 -10.78 4.85
CA ARG A 118 -8.56 -12.23 4.79
C ARG A 118 -10.03 -12.62 4.64
N ARG A 119 -10.97 -11.70 4.84
CA ARG A 119 -12.41 -11.99 4.70
C ARG A 119 -12.87 -11.77 3.26
N PRO A 120 -13.84 -12.57 2.77
CA PRO A 120 -14.56 -12.29 1.52
C PRO A 120 -15.01 -10.82 1.43
N HIS A 121 -14.74 -10.16 0.29
CA HIS A 121 -15.10 -8.76 0.10
C HIS A 121 -16.05 -8.58 -1.08
N ARG A 122 -17.11 -7.77 -0.89
CA ARG A 122 -18.21 -7.60 -1.86
C ARG A 122 -17.94 -6.59 -2.96
N ALA A 123 -16.90 -5.76 -2.83
CA ALA A 123 -16.58 -4.82 -3.90
C ALA A 123 -16.29 -5.59 -5.20
N PRO A 124 -16.80 -5.12 -6.37
CA PRO A 124 -16.70 -5.85 -7.64
C PRO A 124 -15.29 -6.31 -8.00
N LEU A 125 -14.27 -5.52 -7.65
CA LEU A 125 -12.86 -5.84 -7.85
C LEU A 125 -12.48 -7.23 -7.32
N PHE A 126 -13.03 -7.63 -6.17
CA PHE A 126 -12.64 -8.87 -5.50
C PHE A 126 -13.54 -10.06 -5.88
N GLY A 127 -14.66 -9.84 -6.57
CA GLY A 127 -15.55 -10.94 -6.99
C GLY A 127 -16.03 -11.85 -5.85
N GLY A 128 -16.16 -11.32 -4.62
CA GLY A 128 -16.51 -12.11 -3.43
C GLY A 128 -15.34 -12.85 -2.79
N GLN A 129 -14.13 -12.79 -3.34
CA GLN A 129 -12.93 -13.35 -2.73
C GLN A 129 -12.33 -12.40 -1.69
N PRO A 130 -11.45 -12.90 -0.82
CA PRO A 130 -10.64 -12.05 0.03
C PRO A 130 -9.69 -11.16 -0.78
N PRO A 131 -9.46 -9.89 -0.38
CA PRO A 131 -8.43 -9.04 -0.98
C PRO A 131 -7.05 -9.71 -1.02
N LEU A 132 -6.72 -10.54 -0.02
CA LEU A 132 -5.48 -11.30 0.02
C LEU A 132 -5.29 -12.20 -1.21
N ALA A 133 -6.37 -12.77 -1.78
CA ALA A 133 -6.27 -13.64 -2.95
C ALA A 133 -5.72 -12.90 -4.19
N LEU A 134 -6.03 -11.60 -4.33
CA LEU A 134 -5.43 -10.78 -5.38
C LEU A 134 -3.98 -10.40 -5.07
N VAL A 135 -3.68 -10.07 -3.81
CA VAL A 135 -2.33 -9.78 -3.33
C VAL A 135 -1.38 -10.97 -3.60
N THR A 136 -1.85 -12.20 -3.38
CA THR A 136 -1.08 -13.43 -3.56
C THR A 136 -1.25 -14.09 -4.93
N SER A 137 -1.88 -13.42 -5.90
CA SER A 137 -2.08 -13.95 -7.26
C SER A 137 -0.77 -14.10 -8.08
N GLY A 138 0.33 -13.51 -7.62
CA GLY A 138 1.62 -13.47 -8.31
C GLY A 138 1.77 -12.32 -9.30
N THR A 139 0.66 -11.69 -9.70
CA THR A 139 0.66 -10.58 -10.65
C THR A 139 0.96 -9.24 -9.97
N GLN A 140 1.73 -8.38 -10.65
CA GLN A 140 1.97 -7.02 -10.18
C GLN A 140 0.67 -6.19 -10.18
N ASP A 141 -0.19 -6.42 -11.17
CA ASP A 141 -1.47 -5.73 -11.30
C ASP A 141 -2.44 -6.10 -10.17
N GLY A 142 -2.46 -7.37 -9.73
CA GLY A 142 -3.23 -7.80 -8.57
C GLY A 142 -2.83 -7.04 -7.30
N LEU A 143 -1.53 -6.94 -7.02
CA LEU A 143 -1.00 -6.14 -5.92
C LEU A 143 -1.41 -4.66 -6.04
N MET A 144 -1.20 -4.08 -7.22
CA MET A 144 -1.51 -2.67 -7.47
C MET A 144 -3.00 -2.37 -7.39
N ALA A 145 -3.87 -3.29 -7.80
CA ALA A 145 -5.32 -3.12 -7.73
C ALA A 145 -5.79 -3.00 -6.28
N VAL A 146 -5.30 -3.87 -5.38
CA VAL A 146 -5.63 -3.78 -3.95
C VAL A 146 -5.09 -2.49 -3.33
N ARG A 147 -3.84 -2.11 -3.67
CA ARG A 147 -3.26 -0.84 -3.21
C ARG A 147 -4.10 0.36 -3.64
N ARG A 148 -4.51 0.42 -4.91
CA ARG A 148 -5.34 1.51 -5.46
C ARG A 148 -6.73 1.54 -4.83
N PHE A 149 -7.32 0.38 -4.58
CA PHE A 149 -8.61 0.28 -3.88
C PHE A 149 -8.53 0.90 -2.48
N LEU A 150 -7.54 0.50 -1.68
CA LEU A 150 -7.31 1.05 -0.35
C LEU A 150 -6.95 2.54 -0.39
N ASP A 151 -6.23 2.95 -1.45
CA ASP A 151 -5.83 4.33 -1.66
C ASP A 151 -6.99 5.27 -1.95
N ALA A 152 -7.96 4.78 -2.70
CA ALA A 152 -9.19 5.50 -2.92
C ALA A 152 -10.05 5.51 -1.64
N ALA A 153 -10.13 4.39 -0.92
CA ALA A 153 -10.86 4.29 0.34
C ALA A 153 -10.38 5.32 1.37
N ARG A 154 -9.06 5.48 1.55
CA ARG A 154 -8.51 6.53 2.46
C ARG A 154 -8.78 7.96 1.98
N GLY A 155 -9.09 8.15 0.69
CA GLY A 155 -9.46 9.42 0.10
C GLY A 155 -10.97 9.68 0.11
N GLY A 156 -11.77 8.84 0.78
CA GLY A 156 -13.24 8.95 0.83
C GLY A 156 -13.94 8.40 -0.42
N LEU A 157 -13.21 7.72 -1.32
CA LEU A 157 -13.74 7.14 -2.55
C LEU A 157 -13.84 5.61 -2.38
N PHE A 158 -14.99 5.00 -2.68
CA PHE A 158 -15.26 3.54 -2.61
C PHE A 158 -15.44 2.89 -1.23
N LEU A 159 -15.46 3.62 -0.12
CA LEU A 159 -16.01 3.09 1.12
C LEU A 159 -17.54 3.16 1.07
N ALA A 160 -18.21 2.06 1.43
CA ALA A 160 -19.65 2.10 1.66
C ALA A 160 -19.94 3.05 2.85
N PRO A 161 -21.07 3.78 2.83
CA PRO A 161 -21.48 4.64 3.94
C PRO A 161 -21.36 3.89 5.27
N ASN A 162 -20.57 4.43 6.20
CA ASN A 162 -20.45 3.88 7.54
C ASN A 162 -21.65 4.35 8.41
N ALA A 163 -21.65 4.03 9.71
CA ALA A 163 -22.74 4.44 10.60
C ALA A 163 -22.88 5.98 10.68
N VAL A 164 -21.76 6.70 10.64
CA VAL A 164 -21.72 8.17 10.65
C VAL A 164 -22.36 8.73 9.38
N ASP A 165 -22.07 8.14 8.22
CA ASP A 165 -22.66 8.56 6.94
C ASP A 165 -24.16 8.26 6.85
N ARG A 166 -24.63 7.19 7.53
CA ARG A 166 -26.05 6.79 7.53
C ARG A 166 -26.91 7.65 8.46
N ASP A 167 -26.33 8.10 9.56
CA ASP A 167 -27.03 8.91 10.57
C ASP A 167 -26.82 10.42 10.34
N ALA A 168 -26.06 10.80 9.30
CA ALA A 168 -25.86 12.19 8.92
C ALA A 168 -27.19 12.81 8.47
N ALA A 169 -27.65 13.83 9.20
CA ALA A 169 -28.77 14.65 8.77
C ALA A 169 -28.39 15.44 7.50
N PRO A 170 -29.32 15.67 6.55
CA PRO A 170 -29.07 16.53 5.41
C PRO A 170 -28.57 17.90 5.87
N LEU A 171 -27.46 18.36 5.28
CA LEU A 171 -26.97 19.72 5.51
C LEU A 171 -28.04 20.72 5.07
N THR A 172 -28.30 21.70 5.93
CA THR A 172 -29.24 22.78 5.68
C THR A 172 -28.50 24.10 5.53
N ASP A 173 -29.19 25.12 5.02
CA ASP A 173 -28.64 26.47 4.92
C ASP A 173 -28.22 27.04 6.30
N ALA A 174 -28.77 26.51 7.39
CA ALA A 174 -28.44 26.92 8.76
C ALA A 174 -27.06 26.43 9.23
N ASP A 175 -26.50 25.41 8.57
CA ASP A 175 -25.19 24.84 8.91
C ASP A 175 -24.02 25.60 8.24
N ILE A 176 -24.34 26.57 7.37
CA ILE A 176 -23.34 27.39 6.66
C ILE A 176 -22.94 28.57 7.55
N VAL A 177 -21.79 28.45 8.23
CA VAL A 177 -21.19 29.53 9.02
C VAL A 177 -20.10 30.21 8.21
N PHE A 178 -20.32 31.47 7.82
CA PHE A 178 -19.27 32.34 7.32
C PHE A 178 -18.63 33.07 8.49
N ALA A 179 -17.33 32.83 8.72
CA ALA A 179 -16.50 33.55 9.68
C ALA A 179 -15.86 34.78 9.03
#